data_AF-A0A1J3FHH0-F1
#
_entry.id   AF-A0A1J3FHH0-F1
#
_cell.length_a   1.000
_cell.length_b   1.000
_cell.length_c   1.000
_cell.angle_alpha   90.00
_cell.angle_beta   90.00
_cell.angle_gamma   90.00
#
_symmetry.space_group_name_H-M   'P 1'
#
loop_
_entity.id
_entity.type
_entity.pdbx_description
1 polymer ?
#
loop_
_entity_poly.entity_id
_entity_poly.type
_entity_poly.pdbx_seq_one_letter_code
_entity_poly.pdbx_strand_id
1 'polypeptide(L)'
;KNVELGKVAAERLLCIEPENSGAYSALANLYSACGKWGEAAKTRKSMKDGRVKKEQGFSWIEVKHKVHVFGVEDGTHPQKKE
;
A
#
# COMPACT_ATOMS: atom_id res chain seq x y z
N LYS A 1 -13.47 -15.64 1.09
CA LYS A 1 -12.77 -14.50 1.75
C LYS A 1 -13.45 -14.24 3.08
N ASN A 2 -12.73 -14.26 4.21
CA ASN A 2 -13.32 -13.95 5.52
C ASN A 2 -13.10 -12.47 5.86
N VAL A 3 -14.14 -11.67 5.65
CA VAL A 3 -14.07 -10.21 5.72
C VAL A 3 -13.95 -9.73 7.17
N GLU A 4 -14.69 -10.35 8.08
CA GLU A 4 -14.65 -9.97 9.50
C GLU A 4 -13.28 -10.26 10.11
N LEU A 5 -12.69 -11.42 9.78
CA LEU A 5 -11.33 -11.74 10.23
C LEU A 5 -10.30 -10.73 9.69
N GLY A 6 -10.37 -10.40 8.40
CA GLY A 6 -9.47 -9.44 7.77
C GLY A 6 -9.61 -8.04 8.37
N LYS A 7 -10.84 -7.62 8.67
CA LYS A 7 -11.12 -6.35 9.35
C LYS A 7 -10.48 -6.32 10.74
N VAL A 8 -10.75 -7.34 11.57
CA VAL A 8 -10.21 -7.42 12.93
C VAL A 8 -8.68 -7.41 12.92
N ALA A 9 -8.05 -8.19 12.02
CA ALA A 9 -6.60 -8.23 11.91
C ALA A 9 -6.01 -6.86 11.53
N ALA A 10 -6.57 -6.18 10.53
CA ALA A 10 -6.09 -4.88 10.10
C ALA A 10 -6.31 -3.79 11.16
N GLU A 11 -7.46 -3.78 11.84
CA GLU A 11 -7.74 -2.83 12.93
C GLU A 11 -6.78 -3.03 14.10
N ARG A 12 -6.51 -4.28 14.49
CA ARG A 12 -5.52 -4.58 15.55
C ARG A 12 -4.12 -4.13 15.16
N LEU A 13 -3.70 -4.37 13.92
CA LEU A 13 -2.40 -3.91 13.44
C LEU A 13 -2.31 -2.37 13.47
N LEU A 14 -3.36 -1.67 13.03
CA LEU A 14 -3.40 -0.20 13.08
C LEU A 14 -3.44 0.37 14.51
N CYS A 15 -3.92 -0.39 15.50
CA CYS A 15 -3.80 0.00 16.90
C CYS A 15 -2.35 -0.09 17.41
N ILE A 16 -1.55 -1.04 16.90
CA ILE A 16 -0.16 -1.26 17.32
C ILE A 16 0.79 -0.36 16.51
N GLU A 17 0.57 -0.27 15.20
CA GLU A 17 1.34 0.51 14.24
C GLU A 17 0.40 1.44 13.44
N PRO A 18 0.03 2.61 13.99
CA PRO A 18 -0.90 3.54 13.34
C PRO A 18 -0.42 4.11 12.01
N GLU A 19 0.88 4.01 11.72
CA GLU A 19 1.50 4.48 10.47
C GLU A 19 1.70 3.35 9.44
N ASN A 20 1.19 2.15 9.69
CA ASN A 20 1.36 1.02 8.78
C ASN A 20 0.53 1.20 7.49
N SER A 21 1.19 1.65 6.42
CA SER A 21 0.54 1.93 5.14
C SER A 21 -0.03 0.68 4.45
N GLY A 22 0.56 -0.48 4.70
CA GLY A 22 0.10 -1.78 4.21
C GLY A 22 -1.23 -2.19 4.84
N ALA A 23 -1.39 -1.98 6.15
CA ALA A 23 -2.61 -2.28 6.88
C ALA A 23 -3.80 -1.44 6.39
N TYR A 24 -3.61 -0.13 6.19
CA TYR A 24 -4.62 0.73 5.56
C TYR A 24 -5.00 0.26 4.16
N SER A 25 -3.99 -0.08 3.35
CA SER A 25 -4.20 -0.55 1.98
C SER A 25 -4.99 -1.86 1.95
N ALA A 26 -4.64 -2.82 2.82
CA ALA A 26 -5.32 -4.10 2.95
C ALA A 26 -6.78 -3.91 3.38
N LEU A 27 -7.05 -3.07 4.38
CA LEU A 27 -8.39 -2.80 4.89
C LEU A 27 -9.27 -2.09 3.83
N ALA A 28 -8.73 -1.09 3.13
CA ALA A 28 -9.44 -0.40 2.06
C ALA A 28 -9.76 -1.36 0.90
N ASN A 29 -8.82 -2.21 0.50
CA ASN A 29 -9.01 -3.21 -0.54
C ASN A 29 -10.04 -4.27 -0.13
N LEU A 30 -10.03 -4.69 1.13
CA LEU A 30 -11.01 -5.62 1.67
C LEU A 30 -12.43 -5.04 1.58
N TYR A 31 -12.63 -3.79 2.00
CA TYR A 31 -13.90 -3.10 1.87
C TYR A 31 -14.33 -2.95 0.40
N SER A 32 -13.43 -2.54 -0.49
CA SER A 32 -13.70 -2.46 -1.94
C SER A 32 -14.12 -3.81 -2.53
N ALA A 33 -13.44 -4.90 -2.18
CA ALA A 33 -13.78 -6.24 -2.65
C ALA A 33 -15.17 -6.73 -2.20
N CYS A 34 -15.74 -6.10 -1.17
CA CYS A 34 -17.08 -6.39 -0.66
C CYS A 34 -18.14 -5.38 -1.13
N GLY A 35 -17.79 -4.47 -2.06
CA GLY A 35 -18.68 -3.39 -2.50
C GLY A 35 -18.92 -2.29 -1.45
N LYS A 36 -18.20 -2.31 -0.33
CA LYS A 36 -18.30 -1.31 0.75
C LYS A 36 -17.44 -0.06 0.43
N TRP A 37 -17.75 0.61 -0.67
CA TRP A 37 -16.95 1.73 -1.19
C TRP A 37 -16.83 2.91 -0.20
N GLY A 38 -17.89 3.18 0.57
CA GLY A 38 -17.88 4.22 1.59
C GLY A 38 -16.86 3.96 2.71
N GLU A 39 -16.77 2.72 3.19
CA GLU A 39 -15.78 2.33 4.20
C GLU A 39 -14.36 2.37 3.65
N ALA A 40 -14.17 1.90 2.40
CA ALA A 40 -12.88 2.02 1.73
C ALA A 40 -12.43 3.48 1.57
N ALA A 41 -13.35 4.40 1.27
CA ALA A 41 -13.07 5.83 1.19
C ALA A 41 -12.71 6.43 2.56
N LYS A 42 -13.43 6.06 3.63
CA LYS A 42 -13.10 6.46 5.00
C LYS A 42 -11.71 5.99 5.40
N THR A 43 -11.36 4.73 5.15
CA THR A 43 -10.02 4.19 5.45
C THR A 43 -8.92 4.98 4.73
N ARG A 44 -9.10 5.29 3.43
CA ARG A 44 -8.13 6.11 2.67
C ARG A 44 -8.05 7.55 3.19
N LYS A 45 -9.18 8.12 3.63
CA LYS A 45 -9.20 9.45 4.25
C LYS A 45 -8.43 9.44 5.57
N SER A 46 -8.68 8.47 6.45
CA SER A 46 -7.95 8.34 7.72
C SER A 46 -6.44 8.17 7.51
N MET A 47 -6.03 7.38 6.51
CA MET A 47 -4.62 7.25 6.13
C MET A 47 -4.01 8.60 5.73
N LYS A 48 -4.74 9.41 4.94
CA LYS A 48 -4.31 10.75 4.52
C LYS A 48 -4.26 11.74 5.69
N ASP A 49 -5.29 11.76 6.54
CA ASP A 49 -5.40 12.65 7.68
C ASP A 49 -4.29 12.35 8.71
N GLY A 50 -3.95 11.06 8.89
CA GLY A 50 -2.81 10.61 9.68
C GLY A 50 -1.44 10.81 9.01
N ARG A 51 -1.39 11.46 7.83
CA ARG A 51 -0.16 11.69 7.04
C ARG A 51 0.64 10.43 6.72
N VAL A 52 -0.01 9.27 6.73
CA VAL A 52 0.61 7.99 6.42
C VAL A 52 0.86 7.93 4.93
N LYS A 53 2.13 7.98 4.53
CA LYS A 53 2.52 7.82 3.13
C LYS A 53 2.43 6.35 2.76
N LYS A 54 1.93 6.08 1.56
CA LYS A 54 1.98 4.75 0.99
C LYS A 54 3.44 4.36 0.82
N GLU A 55 3.84 3.21 1.36
CA GLU A 55 5.15 2.64 1.04
C GLU A 55 5.20 2.33 -0.45
N GLN A 56 6.22 2.87 -1.11
CA GLN A 56 6.46 2.60 -2.51
C GLN A 56 7.04 1.20 -2.65
N GLY A 57 6.42 0.39 -3.50
CA GLY A 57 6.99 -0.88 -3.91
C GLY A 57 8.13 -0.63 -4.90
N PHE A 58 9.20 -1.41 -4.75
CA PHE A 58 10.31 -1.44 -5.68
C PHE A 58 10.46 -2.85 -6.24
N SER A 59 10.81 -2.95 -7.51
CA SER A 59 11.35 -4.17 -8.12
C SER A 59 12.78 -3.90 -8.55
N TRP A 60 13.58 -4.95 -8.72
CA TRP A 60 14.92 -4.80 -9.25
C TRP A 60 15.31 -5.98 -10.14
N ILE A 61 16.23 -5.73 -11.07
CA ILE A 61 16.90 -6.76 -11.86
C ILE A 61 18.40 -6.57 -11.77
N GLU A 62 19.16 -7.63 -12.00
CA GLU A 62 20.61 -7.58 -12.12
C GLU A 62 21.05 -7.92 -13.54
N VAL A 63 21.83 -7.03 -14.16
CA VAL A 63 22.37 -7.22 -15.51
C VAL A 63 23.85 -6.87 -15.47
N LYS A 64 24.72 -7.81 -15.89
CA LYS A 64 26.18 -7.61 -15.93
C LYS A 64 26.75 -7.09 -14.59
N HIS A 65 26.30 -7.66 -13.47
CA HIS A 65 26.69 -7.25 -12.10
C HIS A 65 26.26 -5.83 -11.70
N LYS A 66 25.29 -5.23 -12.40
CA LYS A 66 24.69 -3.95 -12.04
C LYS A 66 23.24 -4.15 -11.65
N VAL A 67 22.86 -3.61 -10.49
CA VAL A 67 21.48 -3.61 -10.00
C VAL A 67 20.72 -2.42 -10.58
N HIS A 68 19.56 -2.70 -11.16
CA HIS A 68 18.62 -1.72 -11.69
C HIS A 68 17.34 -1.79 -10.86
N VAL A 69 17.00 -0.69 -10.19
CA VAL A 69 15.80 -0.59 -9.33
C VAL A 69 14.73 0.18 -10.09
N PHE A 70 13.49 -0.30 -10.01
CA PHE A 70 12.30 0.31 -10.60
C PHE A 70 11.25 0.53 -9.51
N GLY A 71 10.93 1.78 -9.24
CA GLY A 71 9.83 2.18 -8.36
C GLY A 71 8.52 2.48 -9.12
N VAL A 72 7.39 2.42 -8.42
CA VAL A 72 6.13 3.00 -8.94
C VAL A 72 6.31 4.52 -9.10
N GLU A 73 6.02 5.05 -10.29
CA GLU A 73 6.32 6.44 -10.70
C GLU A 73 7.82 6.78 -10.79
N ASP A 74 8.68 5.77 -10.94
CA ASP A 74 10.10 6.00 -11.15
C ASP A 74 10.35 6.86 -12.40
N GLY A 75 10.85 8.06 -12.15
CA GLY A 75 11.28 9.02 -13.16
C GLY A 75 12.78 9.17 -13.26
N THR A 76 13.53 8.49 -12.41
CA THR A 76 14.95 8.74 -12.17
C THR A 76 15.84 7.65 -12.76
N HIS A 77 15.27 6.51 -13.20
CA HIS A 77 16.07 5.47 -13.86
C HIS A 77 16.85 6.06 -15.07
N PRO A 78 18.20 5.96 -15.10
CA PRO A 78 19.02 6.62 -16.13
C PRO A 78 18.69 6.23 -17.57
N GLN A 79 18.08 5.05 -17.76
CA GLN A 79 17.68 4.51 -19.06
C GLN A 79 16.17 4.62 -19.33
N LYS A 80 15.46 5.50 -18.63
CA LYS A 80 14.00 5.68 -18.80
C LYS A 80 13.57 6.05 -20.23
N LYS A 81 14.48 6.56 -21.07
CA LYS A 81 14.20 7.07 -22.43
C LYS A 81 14.65 6.15 -23.57
N GLU A 82 15.17 4.97 -23.28
CA GLU A 82 15.48 3.99 -24.34
C GLU A 82 14.21 3.34 -24.89
#